data_AF-A0A2A2KFF0-F1
#
_entry.id   AF-A0A2A2KFF0-F1
#
_cell.length_a   1.000
_cell.length_b   1.000
_cell.length_c   1.000
_cell.angle_alpha   90.00
_cell.angle_beta   90.00
_cell.angle_gamma   90.00
#
_symmetry.space_group_name_H-M   'P 1'
#
loop_
_entity.id
_entity.type
_entity.pdbx_description
1 polymer ?
#
loop_
_entity_poly.entity_id
_entity_poly.type
_entity_poly.pdbx_seq_one_letter_code
_entity_poly.pdbx_strand_id
1 'polypeptide(L)'
;MAKSTYCGNGEQTFDTSLRAKFYAEHDKPFTYRIPPPLISEQPWIKSARINANLDDDRRNVVVSYPKGRTLRFSLRTTNKSNGKELVFCHHSSRISNFSGTIVLDTNSNWYLNLTLYNASGYINGSVKESFEQSSGDLYSFTEYAGSQDLDTVRGNKQCCHNHL
;
A
#
# COMPACT_ATOMS: atom_id res chain seq x y z
N MET A 1 -17.45 -4.94 -37.61
CA MET A 1 -18.19 -5.43 -38.80
C MET A 1 -18.75 -4.22 -39.51
N ALA A 2 -18.51 -4.10 -40.81
CA ALA A 2 -18.99 -2.98 -41.61
C ALA A 2 -20.20 -3.42 -42.45
N LYS A 3 -21.24 -2.60 -42.51
CA LYS A 3 -22.43 -2.82 -43.33
C LYS A 3 -22.56 -1.64 -44.29
N SER A 4 -22.79 -1.90 -45.58
CA SER A 4 -23.03 -0.82 -46.54
C SER A 4 -24.35 -0.13 -46.22
N THR A 5 -24.34 1.21 -46.21
CA THR A 5 -25.52 2.04 -45.94
C THR A 5 -26.19 2.48 -47.26
N TYR A 6 -25.42 2.68 -48.33
CA TYR A 6 -25.93 3.01 -49.67
C TYR A 6 -24.94 2.58 -50.78
N CYS A 7 -25.44 2.03 -51.91
CA CYS A 7 -24.62 1.53 -53.03
C CYS A 7 -24.89 2.22 -54.39
N GLY A 8 -25.47 3.42 -54.42
CA GLY A 8 -25.80 4.17 -55.65
C GLY A 8 -25.07 5.51 -55.78
N ASN A 9 -24.77 5.92 -57.02
CA ASN A 9 -24.26 7.25 -57.42
C ASN A 9 -22.90 7.69 -56.86
N GLY A 10 -21.95 6.77 -56.66
CA GLY A 10 -20.54 7.11 -56.42
C GLY A 10 -20.19 7.55 -54.99
N GLU A 11 -21.17 7.72 -54.11
CA GLU A 11 -20.93 7.91 -52.68
C GLU A 11 -20.75 6.56 -51.97
N GLN A 12 -19.57 6.32 -51.41
CA GLN A 12 -19.24 5.12 -50.65
C GLN A 12 -19.48 5.36 -49.15
N THR A 13 -20.68 5.05 -48.67
CA THR A 13 -21.05 5.18 -47.25
C THR A 13 -21.22 3.80 -46.59
N PHE A 14 -20.60 3.63 -45.42
CA PHE A 14 -20.61 2.38 -44.67
C PHE A 14 -20.83 2.62 -43.17
N ASP A 15 -21.72 1.83 -42.56
CA ASP A 15 -21.88 1.73 -41.13
C ASP A 15 -20.82 0.78 -40.57
N THR A 16 -19.84 1.32 -39.84
CA THR A 16 -18.79 0.51 -39.23
C THR A 16 -19.00 0.36 -37.74
N SER A 17 -18.92 -0.88 -37.23
CA SER A 17 -18.87 -1.16 -35.79
C SER A 17 -17.52 -1.76 -35.41
N LEU A 18 -16.87 -1.18 -34.40
CA LEU A 18 -15.68 -1.72 -33.78
C LEU A 18 -16.07 -2.43 -32.48
N ARG A 19 -16.01 -3.77 -32.47
CA ARG A 19 -16.24 -4.58 -31.27
C ARG A 19 -14.97 -4.69 -30.44
N ALA A 20 -14.44 -3.55 -30.01
CA ALA A 20 -13.26 -3.46 -29.15
C ALA A 20 -13.59 -2.69 -27.87
N LYS A 21 -12.76 -2.90 -26.85
CA LYS A 21 -12.73 -2.05 -25.65
C LYS A 21 -11.46 -1.20 -25.71
N PHE A 22 -11.47 -0.04 -25.05
CA PHE A 22 -10.30 0.84 -24.93
C PHE A 22 -9.81 1.46 -26.25
N TYR A 23 -10.71 2.13 -26.98
CA TYR A 23 -10.36 2.90 -28.17
C TYR A 23 -10.91 4.32 -28.09
N ALA A 24 -10.30 5.24 -28.82
CA ALA A 24 -10.79 6.60 -29.02
C ALA A 24 -11.30 6.73 -30.45
N GLU A 25 -12.45 7.37 -30.66
CA GLU A 25 -12.86 7.86 -31.97
C GLU A 25 -12.52 9.34 -32.05
N HIS A 26 -12.04 9.81 -33.20
CA HIS A 26 -11.62 11.19 -33.41
C HIS A 26 -12.73 12.21 -33.07
N ASP A 27 -13.97 11.88 -33.46
CA ASP A 27 -15.11 12.80 -33.38
C ASP A 27 -16.04 12.52 -32.19
N LYS A 28 -15.70 11.58 -31.31
CA LYS A 28 -16.49 11.30 -30.10
C LYS A 28 -15.68 11.58 -28.84
N PRO A 29 -16.34 12.08 -27.78
CA PRO A 29 -15.67 12.25 -26.49
C PRO A 29 -15.16 10.90 -25.99
N PHE A 30 -13.93 10.91 -25.46
CA PHE A 30 -13.28 9.73 -24.91
C PHE A 30 -14.13 9.14 -23.76
N THR A 31 -14.68 7.94 -23.96
CA THR A 31 -15.60 7.29 -23.01
C THR A 31 -14.92 6.37 -22.01
N TYR A 32 -13.65 6.02 -22.23
CA TYR A 32 -12.89 5.16 -21.32
C TYR A 32 -12.22 5.97 -20.21
N ARG A 33 -12.18 5.43 -19.00
CA ARG A 33 -11.42 5.98 -17.87
C ARG A 33 -10.26 5.06 -17.56
N ILE A 34 -9.04 5.59 -17.62
CA ILE A 34 -7.86 4.88 -17.15
C ILE A 34 -8.07 4.57 -15.65
N PRO A 35 -8.02 3.30 -15.23
CA PRO A 35 -8.12 2.93 -13.83
C PRO A 35 -7.06 3.67 -13.01
N PRO A 36 -7.36 4.00 -11.75
CA PRO A 36 -6.37 4.60 -10.89
C PRO A 36 -5.23 3.60 -10.65
N PRO A 37 -4.02 4.07 -10.29
CA PRO A 37 -2.87 3.20 -10.14
C PRO A 37 -3.07 2.20 -8.99
N LEU A 38 -2.41 1.04 -9.05
CA LEU A 38 -2.51 0.00 -8.01
C LEU A 38 -2.26 0.52 -6.58
N ILE A 39 -1.39 1.53 -6.43
CA ILE A 39 -1.09 2.16 -5.14
C ILE A 39 -2.31 2.81 -4.47
N SER A 40 -3.30 3.27 -5.24
CA SER A 40 -4.53 3.86 -4.69
C SER A 40 -5.59 2.83 -4.36
N GLU A 41 -5.49 1.63 -4.92
CA GLU A 41 -6.48 0.56 -4.72
C GLU A 41 -6.02 -0.50 -3.70
N GLN A 42 -4.70 -0.64 -3.51
CA GLN A 42 -4.08 -1.71 -2.73
C GLN A 42 -3.24 -1.14 -1.59
N PRO A 43 -3.81 -1.04 -0.36
CA PRO A 43 -3.13 -0.58 0.86
C PRO A 43 -1.76 -1.17 1.16
N TRP A 44 -1.51 -2.40 0.72
CA TRP A 44 -0.27 -3.13 0.98
C TRP A 44 0.84 -2.82 -0.03
N ILE A 45 0.59 -1.98 -1.05
CA ILE A 45 1.57 -1.56 -2.04
C ILE A 45 2.04 -0.14 -1.72
N LYS A 46 3.32 0.03 -1.36
CA LYS A 46 3.95 1.35 -1.23
C LYS A 46 4.42 1.87 -2.60
N SER A 47 4.90 0.97 -3.45
CA SER A 47 5.26 1.28 -4.84
C SER A 47 5.28 0.01 -5.67
N ALA A 48 4.96 0.12 -6.95
CA ALA A 48 5.14 -0.93 -7.95
C ALA A 48 5.69 -0.27 -9.21
N ARG A 49 6.97 -0.49 -9.51
CA ARG A 49 7.66 0.20 -10.61
C ARG A 49 8.47 -0.79 -11.42
N ILE A 50 8.49 -0.60 -12.74
CA ILE A 50 9.44 -1.30 -13.61
C ILE A 50 10.84 -0.86 -13.19
N ASN A 51 11.74 -1.82 -12.97
CA ASN A 51 13.10 -1.50 -12.57
C ASN A 51 13.84 -0.86 -13.75
N ALA A 52 14.15 0.43 -13.62
CA ALA A 52 14.90 1.19 -14.61
C ALA A 52 16.37 1.37 -14.22
N ASN A 53 16.80 0.86 -13.07
CA ASN A 53 18.13 1.13 -12.49
C ASN A 53 19.20 0.08 -12.86
N LEU A 54 18.83 -0.94 -13.64
CA LEU A 54 19.76 -1.95 -14.16
C LEU A 54 19.60 -1.96 -15.68
N ASP A 55 20.60 -1.43 -16.38
CA ASP A 55 20.91 -1.61 -17.80
C ASP A 55 19.73 -2.07 -18.68
N ASP A 56 18.78 -1.17 -18.91
CA ASP A 56 17.68 -1.24 -19.90
C ASP A 56 16.80 -2.51 -19.94
N ASP A 57 16.96 -3.47 -19.04
CA ASP A 57 16.43 -4.80 -19.32
C ASP A 57 14.91 -4.87 -19.11
N ARG A 58 14.29 -3.94 -18.35
CA ARG A 58 12.83 -3.88 -18.08
C ARG A 58 12.18 -5.25 -17.73
N ARG A 59 12.97 -6.26 -17.35
CA ARG A 59 12.52 -7.65 -17.17
C ARG A 59 11.80 -7.88 -15.86
N ASN A 60 11.99 -6.97 -14.91
CA ASN A 60 11.52 -7.12 -13.55
C ASN A 60 10.81 -5.87 -13.04
N VAL A 61 9.75 -6.13 -12.29
CA VAL A 61 8.97 -5.12 -11.56
C VAL A 61 9.37 -5.21 -10.09
N VAL A 62 9.71 -4.07 -9.49
CA VAL A 62 10.01 -3.97 -8.06
C VAL A 62 8.76 -3.51 -7.35
N VAL A 63 8.28 -4.33 -6.41
CA VAL A 63 7.15 -4.01 -5.53
C VAL A 63 7.71 -3.74 -4.13
N SER A 64 7.51 -2.52 -3.64
CA SER A 64 7.84 -2.16 -2.27
C SER A 64 6.62 -2.24 -1.39
N TYR A 65 6.76 -2.92 -0.26
CA TYR A 65 5.72 -3.06 0.76
C TYR A 65 5.86 -1.93 1.79
N PRO A 66 4.77 -1.30 2.25
CA PRO A 66 4.82 -0.27 3.28
C PRO A 66 5.14 -0.89 4.65
N LYS A 67 4.77 -2.16 4.85
CA LYS A 67 5.06 -2.96 6.05
C LYS A 67 5.45 -4.37 5.64
N GLY A 68 6.55 -4.87 6.20
CA GLY A 68 7.08 -6.21 5.96
C GLY A 68 6.94 -7.12 7.18
N ARG A 69 7.29 -8.40 7.01
CA ARG A 69 7.42 -9.35 8.11
C ARG A 69 8.83 -9.30 8.70
N THR A 70 8.95 -9.67 9.97
CA THR A 70 10.25 -9.80 10.64
C THR A 70 11.11 -10.84 9.94
N LEU A 71 12.36 -10.49 9.68
CA LEU A 71 13.38 -11.40 9.18
C LEU A 71 14.21 -11.93 10.36
N ARG A 72 14.65 -13.19 10.24
CA ARG A 72 15.53 -13.82 11.24
C ARG A 72 16.98 -13.64 10.83
N PHE A 73 17.78 -13.07 11.71
CA PHE A 73 19.22 -12.86 11.51
C PHE A 73 20.02 -13.65 12.55
N SER A 74 21.23 -14.05 12.20
CA SER A 74 22.19 -14.67 13.11
C SER A 74 23.53 -13.98 12.94
N LEU A 75 24.06 -13.43 14.04
CA LEU A 75 25.41 -12.88 14.09
C LEU A 75 26.32 -13.87 14.80
N ARG A 76 27.49 -14.13 14.23
CA ARG A 76 28.50 -15.03 14.81
C ARG A 76 29.82 -14.29 14.92
N THR A 77 30.45 -14.36 16.09
CA THR A 77 31.82 -13.87 16.28
C THR A 77 32.81 -14.98 15.89
N THR A 78 33.79 -14.64 15.07
CA THR A 78 34.76 -15.61 14.52
C THR A 78 35.96 -15.85 15.44
N ASN A 79 36.18 -15.03 16.47
CA ASN A 79 37.38 -15.08 17.29
C ASN A 79 37.04 -15.08 18.79
N LYS A 80 36.99 -16.28 19.38
CA LYS A 80 36.71 -16.48 20.82
C LYS A 80 37.89 -16.07 21.73
N SER A 81 39.08 -15.91 21.18
CA SER A 81 40.33 -15.69 21.95
C SER A 81 40.53 -14.25 22.44
N ASN A 82 39.73 -13.28 21.98
CA ASN A 82 40.03 -11.85 22.20
C ASN A 82 39.04 -11.16 23.16
N GLY A 83 38.21 -11.91 23.90
CA GLY A 83 37.29 -11.33 24.89
C GLY A 83 36.27 -10.33 24.32
N LYS A 84 35.98 -10.38 23.01
CA LYS A 84 35.03 -9.46 22.37
C LYS A 84 33.60 -9.97 22.55
N GLU A 85 32.82 -9.28 23.37
CA GLU A 85 31.41 -9.55 23.62
C GLU A 85 30.51 -8.76 22.65
N LEU A 86 29.40 -9.38 22.22
CA LEU A 86 28.36 -8.70 21.46
C LEU A 86 27.32 -8.16 22.43
N VAL A 87 27.17 -6.84 22.48
CA VAL A 87 26.17 -6.16 23.30
C VAL A 87 25.14 -5.49 22.38
N PHE A 88 23.86 -5.74 22.66
CA PHE A 88 22.74 -5.11 21.97
C PHE A 88 22.15 -4.02 22.84
N CYS A 89 22.08 -2.79 22.33
CA CYS A 89 21.47 -1.65 23.01
C CYS A 89 20.24 -1.19 22.24
N HIS A 90 19.25 -0.66 22.95
CA HIS A 90 18.08 -0.04 22.35
C HIS A 90 17.81 1.33 22.96
N HIS A 91 17.16 2.20 22.18
CA HIS A 91 16.71 3.51 22.66
C HIS A 91 15.37 3.37 23.42
N SER A 92 14.99 4.43 24.14
CA SER A 92 13.66 4.56 24.72
C SER A 92 12.61 4.96 23.66
N SER A 93 11.34 4.64 23.95
CA SER A 93 10.21 5.07 23.14
C SER A 93 9.57 6.34 23.68
N ARG A 94 9.02 7.19 22.82
CA ARG A 94 8.20 8.36 23.20
C ARG A 94 7.11 8.64 22.18
N ILE A 95 6.05 9.32 22.59
CA ILE A 95 5.01 9.86 21.71
C ILE A 95 4.42 11.11 22.36
N SER A 96 4.20 12.17 21.59
CA SER A 96 3.54 13.37 22.10
C SER A 96 2.03 13.33 21.91
N ASN A 97 1.57 12.91 20.72
CA ASN A 97 0.15 12.80 20.40
C ASN A 97 -0.05 11.84 19.22
N PHE A 98 -1.31 11.48 18.94
CA PHE A 98 -1.69 10.75 17.74
C PHE A 98 -3.04 11.24 17.20
N SER A 99 -3.30 10.96 15.93
CA SER A 99 -4.62 11.06 15.32
C SER A 99 -4.88 9.81 14.49
N GLY A 100 -6.14 9.43 14.32
CA GLY A 100 -6.44 8.32 13.44
C GLY A 100 -7.92 8.04 13.26
N THR A 101 -8.22 7.26 12.24
CA THR A 101 -9.58 6.83 11.91
C THR A 101 -9.59 5.36 11.53
N ILE A 102 -10.61 4.64 11.98
CA ILE A 102 -10.88 3.27 11.52
C ILE A 102 -11.66 3.40 10.22
N VAL A 103 -11.13 2.80 9.16
CA VAL A 103 -11.66 2.89 7.80
C VAL A 103 -12.02 1.51 7.29
N LEU A 104 -13.19 1.42 6.67
CA LEU A 104 -13.60 0.30 5.82
C LEU A 104 -13.62 0.81 4.38
N ASP A 105 -12.72 0.30 3.54
CA ASP A 105 -12.64 0.72 2.14
C ASP A 105 -13.60 -0.06 1.22
N THR A 106 -13.70 0.34 -0.05
CA THR A 106 -14.56 -0.30 -1.05
C THR A 106 -14.17 -1.75 -1.37
N ASN A 107 -12.96 -2.16 -0.97
CA ASN A 107 -12.41 -3.50 -1.18
C ASN A 107 -12.53 -4.36 0.09
N SER A 108 -13.33 -3.92 1.07
CA SER A 108 -13.52 -4.61 2.35
C SER A 108 -12.26 -4.73 3.21
N ASN A 109 -11.25 -3.89 2.98
CA ASN A 109 -10.13 -3.79 3.89
C ASN A 109 -10.52 -2.93 5.09
N TRP A 110 -10.35 -3.49 6.29
CA TRP A 110 -10.57 -2.80 7.55
C TRP A 110 -9.24 -2.33 8.08
N TYR A 111 -9.01 -1.03 8.26
CA TYR A 111 -7.75 -0.56 8.80
C TYR A 111 -7.82 0.68 9.67
N LEU A 112 -6.95 0.75 10.67
CA LEU A 112 -6.70 1.96 11.44
C LEU A 112 -5.68 2.83 10.70
N ASN A 113 -6.13 3.93 10.09
CA ASN A 113 -5.27 4.97 9.53
C ASN A 113 -4.74 5.84 10.66
N LEU A 114 -3.53 5.56 11.13
CA LEU A 114 -2.91 6.19 12.29
C LEU A 114 -1.86 7.21 11.86
N THR A 115 -1.76 8.35 12.54
CA THR A 115 -0.67 9.32 12.43
C THR A 115 -0.11 9.60 13.82
N LEU A 116 1.20 9.46 14.00
CA LEU A 116 1.88 9.69 15.28
C LEU A 116 2.65 11.01 15.22
N TYR A 117 2.56 11.82 16.28
CA TYR A 117 3.23 13.11 16.36
C TYR A 117 4.36 13.08 17.40
N ASN A 118 5.54 13.54 16.98
CA ASN A 118 6.77 13.55 17.79
C ASN A 118 7.00 12.20 18.50
N ALA A 119 6.87 11.12 17.74
CA ALA A 119 7.03 9.76 18.23
C ALA A 119 8.41 9.19 17.86
N SER A 120 8.96 8.35 18.73
CA SER A 120 10.14 7.53 18.44
C SER A 120 10.04 6.17 19.15
N GLY A 121 10.65 5.14 18.56
CA GLY A 121 10.72 3.80 19.17
C GLY A 121 9.43 2.98 18.98
N TYR A 122 9.24 1.98 19.83
CA TYR A 122 8.07 1.09 19.81
C TYR A 122 6.91 1.70 20.61
N ILE A 123 5.76 1.87 19.96
CA ILE A 123 4.52 2.41 20.51
C ILE A 123 3.47 1.30 20.56
N ASN A 124 2.94 1.04 21.75
CA ASN A 124 1.85 0.09 21.95
C ASN A 124 0.51 0.83 21.94
N GLY A 125 -0.48 0.28 21.23
CA GLY A 125 -1.84 0.79 21.19
C GLY A 125 -2.84 -0.32 21.44
N SER A 126 -3.98 0.03 22.03
CA SER A 126 -5.14 -0.85 22.16
C SER A 126 -6.39 -0.17 21.59
N VAL A 127 -7.26 -0.97 20.98
CA VAL A 127 -8.57 -0.59 20.48
C VAL A 127 -9.59 -0.99 21.53
N LYS A 128 -10.39 -0.03 21.98
CA LYS A 128 -11.37 -0.20 23.06
C LYS A 128 -12.71 -0.72 22.54
N GLU A 129 -13.43 -1.44 23.40
CA GLU A 129 -14.78 -1.95 23.13
C GLU A 129 -15.82 -0.83 22.97
N SER A 130 -15.64 0.27 23.70
CA SER A 130 -16.50 1.44 23.64
C SER A 130 -15.70 2.74 23.58
N PHE A 131 -16.38 3.88 23.52
CA PHE A 131 -15.76 5.20 23.62
C PHE A 131 -15.21 5.50 25.02
N GLU A 132 -15.52 4.67 26.02
CA GLU A 132 -15.00 4.82 27.37
C GLU A 132 -13.59 4.25 27.46
N GLN A 133 -12.66 5.06 27.98
CA GLN A 133 -11.26 4.67 28.13
C GLN A 133 -11.06 3.46 29.06
N SER A 134 -11.96 3.28 30.02
CA SER A 134 -11.96 2.15 30.97
C SER A 134 -12.52 0.85 30.41
N SER A 135 -13.10 0.86 29.21
CA SER A 135 -13.65 -0.35 28.60
C SER A 135 -12.55 -1.36 28.24
N GLY A 136 -12.98 -2.61 27.99
CA GLY A 136 -12.10 -3.70 27.58
C GLY A 136 -11.34 -3.39 26.29
N ASP A 137 -10.24 -4.12 26.06
CA ASP A 137 -9.48 -4.05 24.82
C ASP A 137 -10.00 -5.12 23.82
N LEU A 138 -10.48 -4.68 22.66
CA LEU A 138 -10.83 -5.55 21.53
C LEU A 138 -9.59 -6.08 20.78
N TYR A 139 -8.57 -5.23 20.66
CA TYR A 139 -7.38 -5.53 19.87
C TYR A 139 -6.17 -4.72 20.33
N SER A 140 -4.99 -5.33 20.35
CA SER A 140 -3.74 -4.67 20.74
C SER A 140 -2.71 -4.78 19.63
N PHE A 141 -1.95 -3.70 19.41
CA PHE A 141 -0.91 -3.64 18.38
C PHE A 141 0.33 -2.88 18.85
N THR A 142 1.45 -3.16 18.19
CA THR A 142 2.68 -2.39 18.32
C THR A 142 3.03 -1.76 16.97
N GLU A 143 3.47 -0.51 16.99
CA GLU A 143 3.97 0.24 15.84
C GLU A 143 5.35 0.82 16.15
N TYR A 144 6.27 0.77 15.20
CA TYR A 144 7.60 1.37 15.36
C TYR A 144 7.66 2.73 14.66
N ALA A 145 7.92 3.79 15.41
CA ALA A 145 8.20 5.13 14.92
C ALA A 145 9.72 5.32 14.77
N GLY A 146 10.22 5.15 13.55
CA GLY A 146 11.61 5.43 13.20
C GLY A 146 11.89 6.93 13.00
N SER A 147 13.09 7.39 13.30
CA SER A 147 13.50 8.78 13.04
C SER A 147 13.86 8.97 11.56
N GLN A 148 13.34 10.05 10.96
CA GLN A 148 13.44 10.49 9.55
C GLN A 148 12.50 9.80 8.56
N ASP A 149 11.21 10.12 8.69
CA ASP A 149 10.48 10.72 7.57
C ASP A 149 9.56 11.79 8.18
N LEU A 150 9.67 13.03 7.69
CA LEU A 150 8.70 14.10 7.90
C LEU A 150 7.39 13.85 7.13
N ASP A 151 7.21 12.62 6.62
CA ASP A 151 6.01 12.17 5.95
C ASP A 151 5.21 11.26 6.88
N THR A 152 3.94 11.62 7.01
CA THR A 152 2.86 10.87 7.62
C THR A 152 3.10 9.35 7.64
N VAL A 153 3.29 8.74 8.81
CA VAL A 153 3.29 7.27 8.95
C VAL A 153 1.86 6.78 8.76
N ARG A 154 1.34 6.74 7.53
CA ARG A 154 0.06 6.10 7.21
C ARG A 154 0.23 4.59 7.36
N GLY A 155 -0.09 4.07 8.54
CA GLY A 155 -0.25 2.65 8.72
C GLY A 155 -1.69 2.25 8.39
N ASN A 156 -1.89 1.22 7.57
CA ASN A 156 -3.17 0.52 7.45
C ASN A 156 -3.04 -0.80 8.25
N LYS A 157 -3.78 -0.96 9.36
CA LYS A 157 -3.77 -2.19 10.17
C LYS A 157 -4.99 -3.05 9.87
N GLN A 158 -4.82 -4.12 9.10
CA GLN A 158 -5.88 -5.10 8.86
C GLN A 158 -6.29 -5.80 10.16
N CYS A 159 -7.52 -5.59 10.63
CA CYS A 159 -8.09 -6.38 11.72
C CYS A 159 -8.50 -7.75 11.18
N CYS A 160 -7.65 -8.76 11.34
CA CYS A 160 -8.04 -10.14 11.05
C CYS A 160 -8.83 -10.69 12.24
N HIS A 161 -10.15 -10.84 12.07
CA HIS A 161 -10.99 -11.59 13.00
C HIS A 161 -10.86 -13.08 12.67
N ASN A 162 -10.17 -13.84 13.52
CA ASN A 162 -10.23 -15.30 13.47
C ASN A 162 -11.32 -15.75 14.45
N HIS A 163 -12.53 -16.00 13.94
CA HIS A 163 -13.47 -16.88 14.63
C HIS A 163 -13.13 -18.32 14.27
N LEU A 164 -12.68 -19.08 15.26
CA LEU A 164 -12.98 -20.51 15.37
C LEU A 164 -14.28 -20.66 16.16
#